data_AF-A0A5N7B7R7-F1
#
_entry.id   AF-A0A5N7B7R7-F1
#
_cell.length_a   1.000
_cell.length_b   1.000
_cell.length_c   1.000
_cell.angle_alpha   90.00
_cell.angle_beta   90.00
_cell.angle_gamma   90.00
#
_symmetry.space_group_name_H-M   'P 1'
#
loop_
_entity.id
_entity.type
_entity.pdbx_description
1 polymer ?
#
loop_
_entity_poly.entity_id
_entity_poly.type
_entity_poly.pdbx_seq_one_letter_code
_entity_poly.pdbx_strand_id
1 'polypeptide(L)'
;MPYTSPIEVAAASAASKENPEFSKSDILDYYPVVWTDISGTLEQTPFLGKRLVILGLDYMDKNNGLPKIGRESLSPGEHVIVHGDEAMELSDGSGGITLFILLRLL
;
A
#
# COMPACT_ATOMS: atom_id res chain seq x y z
N MET A 1 -19.24 -12.08 18.58
CA MET A 1 -18.48 -10.86 18.24
C MET A 1 -18.18 -10.91 16.75
N PRO A 2 -18.28 -9.81 15.99
CA PRO A 2 -17.81 -9.82 14.61
C PRO A 2 -16.30 -10.10 14.60
N TYR A 3 -15.87 -11.05 13.80
CA TYR A 3 -14.45 -11.32 13.58
C TYR A 3 -13.89 -10.16 12.74
N THR A 4 -12.86 -9.50 13.26
CA THR A 4 -12.09 -8.50 12.52
C THR A 4 -10.81 -9.17 12.06
N SER A 5 -10.50 -9.08 10.77
CA SER A 5 -9.29 -9.68 10.22
C SER A 5 -8.03 -8.96 10.79
N PRO A 6 -6.94 -9.68 11.09
CA PRO A 6 -5.65 -9.05 11.45
C PRO A 6 -5.19 -8.01 10.41
N ILE A 7 -5.56 -8.22 9.14
CA ILE A 7 -5.29 -7.30 8.03
C ILE A 7 -6.04 -5.98 8.22
N GLU A 8 -7.32 -6.02 8.60
CA GLU A 8 -8.13 -4.81 8.86
C GLU A 8 -7.61 -4.04 10.09
N VAL A 9 -7.06 -4.74 11.08
CA VAL A 9 -6.43 -4.11 12.25
C VAL A 9 -5.13 -3.40 11.85
N ALA A 10 -4.28 -4.06 11.08
CA ALA A 10 -3.02 -3.48 10.58
C ALA A 10 -3.30 -2.26 9.67
N ALA A 11 -4.27 -2.39 8.77
CA ALA A 11 -4.67 -1.33 7.85
C ALA A 11 -5.17 -0.08 8.58
N ALA A 12 -6.06 -0.26 9.56
CA ALA A 12 -6.54 0.82 10.40
C ALA A 12 -5.44 1.47 11.24
N SER A 13 -4.53 0.65 11.77
CA SER A 13 -3.41 1.17 12.56
C SER A 13 -2.40 1.96 11.72
N ALA A 14 -2.15 1.55 10.47
CA ALA A 14 -1.27 2.28 9.56
C ALA A 14 -1.89 3.64 9.20
N ALA A 15 -3.17 3.64 8.81
CA ALA A 15 -3.87 4.85 8.43
C ALA A 15 -4.04 5.85 9.60
N SER A 16 -4.37 5.36 10.81
CA SER A 16 -4.55 6.20 12.00
C SER A 16 -3.26 6.84 12.54
N LYS A 17 -2.09 6.23 12.32
CA LYS A 17 -0.79 6.78 12.74
C LYS A 17 -0.40 8.05 11.99
N GLU A 18 -0.82 8.19 10.74
CA GLU A 18 -0.51 9.33 9.86
C GLU A 18 -1.57 10.44 9.98
N ASN A 19 -2.86 10.08 10.05
CA ASN A 19 -3.93 11.03 10.29
C ASN A 19 -4.86 10.48 11.39
N PRO A 20 -4.90 11.10 12.60
CA PRO A 20 -5.75 10.63 13.69
C PRO A 20 -7.25 10.71 13.37
N GLU A 21 -7.67 11.41 12.32
CA GLU A 21 -9.05 11.40 11.81
C GLU A 21 -9.39 10.15 10.99
N PHE A 22 -8.39 9.35 10.62
CA PHE A 22 -8.59 8.16 9.80
C PHE A 22 -9.20 7.01 10.62
N SER A 23 -10.41 6.61 10.23
CA SER A 23 -11.19 5.55 10.89
C SER A 23 -11.18 4.26 10.06
N LYS A 24 -11.43 3.12 10.71
CA LYS A 24 -11.71 1.85 10.02
C LYS A 24 -12.80 1.97 8.97
N SER A 25 -13.77 2.85 9.17
CA SER A 25 -14.87 3.11 8.24
C SER A 25 -14.43 3.68 6.89
N ASP A 26 -13.21 4.21 6.81
CA ASP A 26 -12.68 4.86 5.61
C ASP A 26 -11.90 3.88 4.71
N ILE A 27 -11.64 2.65 5.21
CA ILE A 27 -11.08 1.55 4.42
C ILE A 27 -12.17 1.02 3.48
N LEU A 28 -11.89 1.10 2.18
CA LEU A 28 -12.79 0.63 1.13
C LEU A 28 -12.50 -0.83 0.75
N ASP A 29 -11.23 -1.18 0.63
CA ASP A 29 -10.78 -2.52 0.26
C ASP A 29 -9.31 -2.74 0.63
N TYR A 30 -8.83 -3.98 0.52
CA TYR A 30 -7.42 -4.33 0.70
C TYR A 30 -6.99 -5.47 -0.23
N TYR A 31 -5.78 -5.37 -0.78
CA TYR A 31 -5.23 -6.32 -1.73
C TYR A 31 -3.83 -6.75 -1.28
N PRO A 32 -3.60 -8.03 -0.94
CA PRO A 32 -2.24 -8.53 -0.84
C PRO A 32 -1.62 -8.55 -2.23
N VAL A 33 -0.43 -7.97 -2.36
CA VAL A 33 0.33 -7.88 -3.61
C VAL A 33 1.62 -8.64 -3.44
N VAL A 34 1.83 -9.62 -4.32
CA VAL A 34 3.10 -10.34 -4.44
C VAL A 34 3.80 -9.76 -5.66
N TRP A 35 4.98 -9.20 -5.44
CA TRP A 35 5.76 -8.61 -6.52
C TRP A 35 6.53 -9.70 -7.24
N THR A 36 6.07 -10.03 -8.44
CA THR A 36 6.81 -10.84 -9.41
C THR A 36 7.56 -9.91 -10.36
N ASP A 37 8.59 -10.41 -11.04
CA ASP A 37 9.45 -9.67 -11.98
C ASP A 37 8.65 -8.93 -13.07
N ILE A 38 8.16 -7.73 -12.72
CA ILE A 38 7.26 -6.87 -13.49
C ILE A 38 7.85 -5.48 -13.44
N SER A 39 8.17 -4.96 -14.61
CA SER A 39 8.69 -3.61 -14.81
C SER A 39 7.71 -2.75 -15.61
N GLY A 40 7.92 -1.42 -15.57
CA GLY A 40 7.15 -0.44 -16.34
C GLY A 40 6.36 0.53 -15.47
N THR A 41 5.46 1.28 -16.11
CA THR A 41 4.67 2.33 -15.47
C THR A 41 3.19 2.00 -15.56
N LEU A 42 2.51 2.00 -14.42
CA LEU A 42 1.06 2.03 -14.36
C LEU A 42 0.61 3.49 -14.50
N GLU A 43 0.46 3.96 -15.75
CA GLU A 43 0.10 5.34 -16.11
C GLU A 43 -1.23 5.80 -15.48
N GLN A 44 -2.15 4.85 -15.25
CA GLN A 44 -3.35 5.05 -14.44
C GLN A 44 -3.47 3.86 -13.51
N THR A 45 -3.42 4.11 -12.21
CA THR A 45 -3.72 3.04 -11.26
C THR A 45 -5.24 2.81 -11.22
N PRO A 46 -5.71 1.60 -10.87
CA PRO A 46 -7.13 1.30 -10.75
C PRO A 46 -7.79 2.02 -9.55
N PHE A 47 -7.05 2.85 -8.82
CA PHE A 47 -7.46 3.45 -7.54
C PHE A 47 -7.93 4.90 -7.67
N LEU A 48 -8.50 5.28 -8.82
CA LEU A 48 -8.88 6.66 -9.08
C LEU A 48 -9.81 7.26 -8.01
N GLY A 49 -9.51 8.50 -7.60
CA GLY A 49 -10.23 9.25 -6.57
C GLY A 49 -10.13 8.65 -5.17
N LYS A 50 -9.04 7.93 -4.87
CA LYS A 50 -8.81 7.26 -3.58
C LYS A 50 -7.37 7.50 -3.12
N ARG A 51 -7.08 7.23 -1.85
CA ARG A 51 -5.69 7.08 -1.39
C ARG A 51 -5.31 5.61 -1.33
N LEU A 52 -4.05 5.31 -1.62
CA LEU A 52 -3.49 3.98 -1.52
C LEU A 52 -2.42 3.99 -0.43
N VAL A 53 -2.59 3.15 0.60
CA VAL A 53 -1.51 2.84 1.54
C VAL A 53 -0.82 1.58 1.05
N ILE A 54 0.50 1.65 0.92
CA ILE A 54 1.36 0.52 0.60
C ILE A 54 2.10 0.14 1.88
N LEU A 55 1.68 -0.96 2.51
CA LEU A 55 2.28 -1.51 3.73
C LEU A 55 3.26 -2.64 3.36
N GLY A 56 4.51 -2.54 3.78
CA GLY A 56 5.49 -3.62 3.65
C GLY A 56 5.15 -4.78 4.58
N LEU A 57 4.98 -5.98 4.03
CA LEU A 57 4.85 -7.23 4.80
C LEU A 57 6.19 -7.98 4.91
N ASP A 58 7.14 -7.64 4.06
CA ASP A 58 8.54 -8.03 4.11
C ASP A 58 9.42 -6.77 3.99
N TYR A 59 10.75 -6.92 4.00
CA TYR A 59 11.66 -5.86 3.61
C TYR A 59 11.51 -5.56 2.12
N MET A 60 11.06 -4.35 1.80
CA MET A 60 10.84 -3.89 0.43
C MET A 60 11.92 -2.90 0.04
N ASP A 61 12.53 -3.06 -1.13
CA ASP A 61 13.34 -2.03 -1.80
C ASP A 61 13.16 -2.17 -3.32
N LYS A 62 13.87 -1.35 -4.11
CA LYS A 62 13.80 -1.41 -5.59
C LYS A 62 14.16 -2.78 -6.19
N ASN A 63 14.91 -3.62 -5.48
CA ASN A 63 15.29 -4.95 -5.95
C ASN A 63 14.30 -6.02 -5.44
N ASN A 64 13.44 -5.68 -4.49
CA ASN A 64 12.42 -6.56 -3.93
C ASN A 64 10.99 -6.08 -4.21
N GLY A 65 10.77 -5.31 -5.29
CA GLY A 65 9.43 -4.96 -5.77
C GLY A 65 8.81 -3.71 -5.13
N LEU A 66 9.57 -2.86 -4.44
CA LEU A 66 9.06 -1.56 -3.99
C LEU A 66 8.92 -0.61 -5.20
N PRO A 67 7.70 -0.14 -5.52
CA PRO A 67 7.52 0.87 -6.57
C PRO A 67 8.26 2.17 -6.23
N LYS A 68 8.61 2.99 -7.22
CA LYS A 68 9.34 4.25 -7.00
C LYS A 68 8.41 5.34 -6.44
N ILE A 69 8.20 5.29 -5.14
CA ILE A 69 7.19 6.09 -4.40
C ILE A 69 7.83 7.04 -3.39
N GLY A 70 9.02 7.58 -3.71
CA GLY A 70 9.72 8.55 -2.86
C GLY A 70 10.35 7.96 -1.59
N ARG A 71 10.41 6.63 -1.47
CA ARG A 71 11.18 5.91 -0.45
C ARG A 71 12.11 4.89 -1.09
N GLU A 72 13.30 4.74 -0.49
CA GLU A 72 14.30 3.76 -0.91
C GLU A 72 13.97 2.35 -0.43
N SER A 73 13.34 2.23 0.75
CA SER A 73 12.93 0.94 1.32
C SER A 73 11.75 1.08 2.29
N LEU A 74 11.11 -0.06 2.60
CA LEU A 74 10.16 -0.23 3.70
C LEU A 74 10.52 -1.51 4.46
N SER A 75 10.73 -1.41 5.77
CA SER A 75 10.82 -2.56 6.66
C SER A 75 9.42 -3.15 6.93
N PRO A 76 9.32 -4.40 7.42
CA PRO A 76 8.02 -4.98 7.77
C PRO A 76 7.24 -4.08 8.74
N GLY A 77 5.99 -3.76 8.37
CA GLY A 77 5.11 -2.87 9.13
C GLY A 77 5.27 -1.38 8.84
N GLU A 78 6.29 -0.97 8.07
CA GLU A 78 6.40 0.38 7.54
C GLU A 78 5.49 0.55 6.31
N HIS A 79 5.03 1.77 6.08
CA HIS A 79 4.14 2.08 4.99
C HIS A 79 4.45 3.43 4.36
N VAL A 80 3.81 3.66 3.22
CA VAL A 80 3.74 4.96 2.54
C VAL A 80 2.34 5.14 1.98
N ILE A 81 1.92 6.39 1.86
CA ILE A 81 0.62 6.76 1.30
C ILE A 81 0.86 7.51 0.00
N VAL A 82 0.18 7.08 -1.05
CA VAL A 82 0.21 7.73 -2.37
C VAL A 82 -1.21 8.05 -2.82
N HIS A 83 -1.35 8.98 -3.76
CA HIS A 83 -2.64 9.19 -4.40
C HIS A 83 -2.90 8.04 -5.37
N GLY A 84 -4.13 7.50 -5.35
CA GLY A 84 -4.53 6.48 -6.30
C GLY A 84 -4.65 6.99 -7.74
N ASP A 85 -4.57 8.30 -7.95
CA ASP A 85 -4.55 8.92 -9.27
C ASP A 85 -3.13 9.07 -9.85
N GLU A 86 -2.09 8.87 -9.04
CA GLU A 86 -0.70 9.05 -9.46
C GLU A 86 -0.20 7.84 -10.23
N ALA A 87 0.51 8.07 -11.33
CA ALA A 87 1.18 7.00 -12.05
C ALA A 87 2.19 6.29 -11.12
N MET A 88 2.19 4.96 -11.16
CA MET A 88 3.08 4.15 -10.33
C MET A 88 4.16 3.52 -11.19
N GLU A 89 5.40 3.97 -11.01
CA GLU A 89 6.57 3.33 -11.60
C GLU A 89 6.96 2.08 -10.81
N LEU A 90 6.88 0.94 -11.48
CA LEU A 90 7.29 -0.34 -10.93
C LEU A 90 8.82 -0.47 -10.99
N SER A 91 9.37 -1.10 -9.96
CA SER A 91 10.78 -1.48 -9.93
C SER A 91 11.00 -2.83 -10.58
N ASP A 92 12.17 -3.06 -11.15
CA ASP A 92 12.56 -4.35 -11.76
C ASP A 92 12.81 -5.47 -10.72
N GLY A 93 12.55 -5.20 -9.44
CA GLY A 93 12.70 -6.14 -8.34
C GLY A 93 11.54 -7.12 -8.21
N SER A 94 11.80 -8.28 -7.60
CA SER A 94 10.78 -9.30 -7.31
C SER A 94 11.04 -10.02 -6.00
N GLY A 95 9.99 -10.62 -5.43
CA GLY A 95 10.05 -11.43 -4.21
C GLY A 95 9.37 -10.80 -3.00
N GLY A 96 9.19 -9.47 -3.01
CA GLY A 96 8.58 -8.76 -1.90
C GLY A 96 7.07 -8.92 -1.85
N ILE A 97 6.53 -8.67 -0.67
CA ILE A 97 5.09 -8.75 -0.41
C ILE A 97 4.65 -7.46 0.26
N THR A 98 3.63 -6.83 -0.32
CA THR A 98 2.98 -5.66 0.27
C THR A 98 1.49 -5.92 0.47
N LEU A 99 0.89 -5.15 1.37
CA LEU A 99 -0.56 -5.01 1.45
C LEU A 99 -0.94 -3.62 0.95
N PHE A 100 -1.74 -3.60 -0.11
CA PHE A 100 -2.39 -2.39 -0.59
C PHE A 100 -3.68 -2.19 0.19
N ILE A 101 -3.85 -1.01 0.77
CA ILE A 101 -5.07 -0.64 1.50
C ILE A 101 -5.66 0.56 0.81
N LEU A 102 -6.89 0.42 0.36
CA LEU A 102 -7.58 1.44 -0.40
C LEU A 102 -8.47 2.26 0.53
N LEU A 103 -8.30 3.57 0.46
CA LEU A 103 -8.89 4.52 1.38
C LEU A 103 -9.78 5.50 0.65
N ARG A 104 -10.95 5.80 1.21
CA ARG A 104 -11.82 6.87 0.72
C ARG A 104 -11.11 8.22 0.87
N LEU A 105 -11.15 9.06 -0.16
CA LEU A 105 -10.81 10.48 -0.02
C LEU A 105 -11.91 11.16 0.79
N LEU A 106 -11.54 11.78 1.92
CA LEU A 106 -12.40 12.70 2.67
C LEU A 106 -12.58 14.01 1.89
#